data_AF-A0A4Q0Y5K8-F1
#
_entry.id   AF-A0A4Q0Y5K8-F1
#
_cell.length_a   1.000
_cell.length_b   1.000
_cell.length_c   1.000
_cell.angle_alpha   90.00
_cell.angle_beta   90.00
_cell.angle_gamma   90.00
#
_symmetry.space_group_name_H-M   'P 1'
#
loop_
_entity.id
_entity.type
_entity.pdbx_description
1 polymer ?
#
loop_
_entity_poly.entity_id
_entity_poly.type
_entity_poly.pdbx_seq_one_letter_code
_entity_poly.pdbx_strand_id
1 'polypeptide(L)'
;VTQVTIPAGQSSVDFDIATIQDTIAEGSEDFTITIGNIAGGGFEALAVDSSNKSVTTTITDNEATPTLTVGDAGTVDEGNDATFDVTLSNPVQGNVSYTLTLTGSGNNPATIADDIDGVTLVDSQGNPITGATLTPNQDGTYTATVPGNVTAFSVLVSTTDDTLFEDNEGFTLAVTTTVVGQQLSDNGTATITDGEATPTLTVGDAGTVDE
;
A
#
# COMPACT_ATOMS: atom_id res chain seq x y z
N VAL A 1 4.49 30.87 -18.81
CA VAL A 1 5.22 32.13 -18.57
C VAL A 1 4.21 33.25 -18.50
N THR A 2 4.18 33.99 -17.40
CA THR A 2 3.23 35.09 -17.18
C THR A 2 3.96 36.42 -17.37
N GLN A 3 3.37 37.36 -18.08
CA GLN A 3 3.88 38.73 -18.20
C GLN A 3 3.13 39.62 -17.21
N VAL A 4 3.89 40.39 -16.42
CA VAL A 4 3.35 41.32 -15.42
C VAL A 4 3.83 42.74 -15.76
N THR A 5 2.93 43.72 -15.77
CA THR A 5 3.23 45.13 -16.08
C THR A 5 2.97 45.99 -14.85
N ILE A 6 3.98 46.73 -14.39
CA ILE A 6 3.82 47.76 -13.35
C ILE A 6 3.45 49.08 -14.05
N PRO A 7 2.26 49.66 -13.83
CA PRO A 7 1.87 50.91 -14.47
C PRO A 7 2.77 52.09 -14.09
N ALA A 8 2.87 53.09 -14.97
CA ALA A 8 3.63 54.30 -14.67
C ALA A 8 3.09 54.99 -13.41
N GLY A 9 4.00 55.41 -12.53
CA GLY A 9 3.67 56.00 -11.24
C GLY A 9 3.42 54.99 -10.10
N GLN A 10 3.38 53.69 -10.41
CA GLN A 10 3.26 52.62 -9.40
C GLN A 10 4.61 51.96 -9.13
N SER A 11 4.74 51.37 -7.94
CA SER A 11 5.91 50.61 -7.51
C SER A 11 5.65 49.10 -7.41
N SER A 12 4.41 48.67 -7.52
CA SER A 12 4.00 47.27 -7.38
C SER A 12 2.75 46.97 -8.20
N VAL A 13 2.55 45.67 -8.43
CA VAL A 13 1.32 45.09 -8.98
C VAL A 13 1.19 43.69 -8.41
N ASP A 14 -0.05 43.28 -8.13
CA ASP A 14 -0.34 41.93 -7.68
C ASP A 14 -0.73 41.05 -8.88
N PHE A 15 -0.46 39.77 -8.77
CA PHE A 15 -0.94 38.76 -9.71
C PHE A 15 -1.21 37.47 -8.94
N ASP A 16 -2.18 36.70 -9.43
CA ASP A 16 -2.59 35.46 -8.80
C ASP A 16 -2.04 34.25 -9.55
N ILE A 17 -1.71 33.21 -8.79
CA ILE A 17 -1.47 31.86 -9.30
C ILE A 17 -2.51 30.96 -8.65
N ALA A 18 -3.36 30.33 -9.47
CA ALA A 18 -4.30 29.35 -8.98
C ALA A 18 -3.57 28.03 -8.66
N THR A 19 -3.89 27.45 -7.51
CA THR A 19 -3.57 26.05 -7.21
C THR A 19 -4.67 25.13 -7.75
N ILE A 20 -4.39 23.84 -7.81
CA ILE A 20 -5.38 22.81 -8.10
C ILE A 20 -5.75 22.19 -6.76
N GLN A 21 -7.04 22.19 -6.43
CA GLN A 21 -7.56 21.45 -5.29
C GLN A 21 -8.12 20.13 -5.80
N ASP A 22 -7.72 19.02 -5.17
CA ASP A 22 -8.35 17.74 -5.38
C ASP A 22 -8.55 16.99 -4.05
N THR A 23 -8.62 15.66 -4.11
CA THR A 23 -8.88 14.79 -2.96
C THR A 23 -7.77 13.75 -2.77
N ILE A 24 -6.61 13.95 -3.40
CA ILE A 24 -5.47 13.05 -3.38
C ILE A 24 -4.49 13.55 -2.31
N ALA A 25 -4.06 12.68 -1.40
CA ALA A 25 -3.03 13.06 -0.44
C ALA A 25 -1.64 13.07 -1.11
N GLU A 26 -0.97 14.21 -1.02
CA GLU A 26 0.28 14.55 -1.73
C GLU A 26 1.37 15.02 -0.76
N GLY A 27 0.98 15.61 0.37
CA GLY A 27 1.87 16.31 1.29
C GLY A 27 2.22 17.71 0.80
N SER A 28 3.14 18.39 1.49
CA SER A 28 3.52 19.75 1.10
C SER A 28 4.43 19.78 -0.12
N GLU A 29 4.16 20.70 -1.03
CA GLU A 29 4.89 20.88 -2.28
C GLU A 29 5.41 22.32 -2.39
N ASP A 30 6.53 22.51 -3.07
CA ASP A 30 7.09 23.85 -3.30
C ASP A 30 7.10 24.18 -4.78
N PHE A 31 6.69 25.41 -5.12
CA PHE A 31 6.97 25.99 -6.42
C PHE A 31 7.77 27.28 -6.28
N THR A 32 8.55 27.61 -7.29
CA THR A 32 9.40 28.80 -7.30
C THR A 32 9.06 29.69 -8.48
N ILE A 33 8.76 30.96 -8.19
CA ILE A 33 8.61 32.01 -9.18
C ILE A 33 9.93 32.77 -9.25
N THR A 34 10.48 32.95 -10.44
CA THR A 34 11.70 33.75 -10.67
C THR A 34 11.39 34.90 -11.62
N ILE A 35 11.94 36.08 -11.34
CA ILE A 35 11.93 37.21 -12.27
C ILE A 35 12.82 36.85 -13.46
N GLY A 36 12.18 36.73 -14.63
CA GLY A 36 12.87 36.50 -15.89
C GLY A 36 13.35 37.80 -16.53
N ASN A 37 13.04 37.96 -17.82
CA ASN A 37 13.40 39.17 -18.55
C ASN A 37 12.62 40.39 -18.04
N ILE A 38 13.33 41.49 -17.82
CA ILE A 38 12.77 42.79 -17.48
C ILE A 38 12.93 43.75 -18.66
N ALA A 39 11.95 44.64 -18.85
CA ALA A 39 11.98 45.71 -19.83
C ALA A 39 11.23 46.93 -19.28
N GLY A 40 11.62 48.14 -19.71
CA GLY A 40 11.05 49.40 -19.22
C GLY A 40 12.09 50.25 -18.48
N GLY A 41 11.64 51.14 -17.59
CA GLY A 41 12.51 51.97 -16.74
C GLY A 41 12.92 53.33 -17.31
N GLY A 42 12.81 53.55 -18.63
CA GLY A 42 13.18 54.85 -19.22
C GLY A 42 14.69 55.09 -19.26
N PHE A 43 15.15 56.24 -18.77
CA PHE A 43 16.56 56.69 -18.85
C PHE A 43 17.48 55.98 -17.85
N GLU A 44 16.94 55.44 -16.77
CA GLU A 44 17.68 54.73 -15.72
C GLU A 44 17.71 53.22 -15.99
N ALA A 45 18.86 52.60 -15.73
CA ALA A 45 19.02 51.15 -15.87
C ALA A 45 18.14 50.40 -14.86
N LEU A 46 17.12 49.69 -15.34
CA LEU A 46 16.34 48.77 -14.52
C LEU A 46 17.17 47.51 -14.24
N ALA A 47 17.32 47.15 -12.98
CA ALA A 47 18.06 45.97 -12.55
C ALA A 47 17.23 45.14 -11.57
N VAL A 48 17.37 43.81 -11.64
CA VAL A 48 16.76 42.89 -10.68
C VAL A 48 17.65 42.81 -9.45
N ASP A 49 17.07 42.97 -8.26
CA ASP A 49 17.76 42.73 -7.00
C ASP A 49 18.18 41.26 -6.91
N SER A 50 19.48 41.01 -6.77
CA SER A 50 20.02 39.66 -6.72
C SER A 50 19.55 38.84 -5.53
N SER A 51 19.14 39.49 -4.43
CA SER A 51 18.65 38.84 -3.22
C SER A 51 17.14 38.54 -3.26
N ASN A 52 16.37 39.27 -4.08
CA ASN A 52 14.91 39.22 -4.14
C ASN A 52 14.37 38.85 -5.53
N LYS A 53 15.15 38.09 -6.32
CA LYS A 53 14.79 37.73 -7.70
C LYS A 53 13.82 36.55 -7.81
N SER A 54 13.56 35.85 -6.71
CA SER A 54 12.71 34.67 -6.68
C SER A 54 11.97 34.57 -5.36
N VAL A 55 10.80 33.97 -5.42
CA VAL A 55 10.01 33.57 -4.26
C VAL A 55 9.70 32.08 -4.39
N THR A 56 9.92 31.34 -3.30
CA THR A 56 9.43 29.97 -3.16
C THR A 56 8.17 30.02 -2.32
N THR A 57 7.14 29.32 -2.79
CA THR A 57 5.84 29.25 -2.14
C THR A 57 5.51 27.78 -1.93
N THR A 58 5.17 27.45 -0.69
CA THR A 58 4.72 26.11 -0.29
C THR A 58 3.22 26.00 -0.45
N ILE A 59 2.78 24.98 -1.17
CA ILE A 59 1.40 24.50 -1.20
C ILE A 59 1.26 23.48 -0.08
N THR A 60 0.38 23.77 0.87
CA THR A 60 0.07 22.84 1.96
C THR A 60 -1.13 21.99 1.56
N ASP A 61 -0.90 20.69 1.43
CA ASP A 61 -1.98 19.72 1.28
C ASP A 61 -2.95 19.76 2.47
N ASN A 62 -4.24 19.73 2.18
CA ASN A 62 -5.33 19.77 3.14
C ASN A 62 -6.03 18.40 3.27
N GLU A 63 -5.58 17.40 2.54
CA GLU A 63 -6.03 16.03 2.68
C GLU A 63 -5.32 15.37 3.89
N ALA A 64 -6.06 14.56 4.64
CA ALA A 64 -5.47 13.82 5.75
C ALA A 64 -4.51 12.74 5.22
N THR A 65 -3.42 12.47 5.94
CA THR A 65 -2.61 11.27 5.70
C THR A 65 -3.52 10.04 5.78
N PRO A 66 -3.50 9.14 4.77
CA PRO A 66 -4.36 7.96 4.80
C PRO A 66 -4.07 7.05 5.98
N THR A 67 -5.07 6.25 6.37
CA THR A 67 -4.88 5.09 7.26
C THR A 67 -4.86 3.80 6.45
N LEU A 68 -4.05 2.83 6.87
CA LEU A 68 -4.01 1.48 6.31
C LEU A 68 -4.84 0.54 7.18
N THR A 69 -5.65 -0.32 6.56
CA THR A 69 -6.32 -1.44 7.24
C THR A 69 -6.11 -2.75 6.51
N VAL A 70 -6.03 -3.85 7.24
CA VAL A 70 -5.98 -5.22 6.71
C VAL A 70 -7.06 -6.04 7.41
N GLY A 71 -7.99 -6.61 6.64
CA GLY A 71 -9.04 -7.48 7.16
C GLY A 71 -8.55 -8.90 7.42
N ASP A 72 -9.11 -9.56 8.44
CA ASP A 72 -8.94 -11.00 8.64
C ASP A 72 -9.59 -11.78 7.49
N ALA A 73 -8.90 -12.81 6.98
CA ALA A 73 -9.47 -13.71 5.97
C ALA A 73 -10.42 -14.75 6.59
N GLY A 74 -10.35 -14.96 7.91
CA GLY A 74 -11.20 -15.91 8.63
C GLY A 74 -10.72 -17.35 8.48
N THR A 75 -11.65 -18.28 8.26
CA THR A 75 -11.35 -19.70 8.10
C THR A 75 -11.51 -20.11 6.65
N VAL A 76 -10.53 -20.83 6.12
CA VAL A 76 -10.48 -21.30 4.73
C VAL A 76 -10.09 -22.77 4.71
N ASP A 77 -10.74 -23.57 3.87
CA ASP A 77 -10.33 -24.96 3.67
C ASP A 77 -9.00 -25.01 2.88
N GLU A 78 -8.23 -26.07 3.08
CA GLU A 78 -7.06 -26.36 2.24
C GLU A 78 -7.40 -26.37 0.74
N GLY A 79 -6.42 -25.97 -0.07
CA GLY A 79 -6.56 -25.77 -1.51
C GLY A 79 -7.34 -24.53 -1.95
N ASN A 80 -7.80 -23.68 -1.02
CA ASN A 80 -8.55 -22.46 -1.33
C ASN A 80 -7.77 -21.19 -0.98
N ASP A 81 -8.23 -20.05 -1.49
CA ASP A 81 -7.60 -18.76 -1.22
C ASP A 81 -8.09 -18.14 0.10
N ALA A 82 -7.16 -17.84 1.01
CA ALA A 82 -7.41 -16.88 2.08
C ALA A 82 -7.39 -15.46 1.49
N THR A 83 -8.49 -14.73 1.61
CA THR A 83 -8.64 -13.38 1.05
C THR A 83 -8.48 -12.32 2.12
N PHE A 84 -7.42 -11.51 2.04
CA PHE A 84 -7.19 -10.37 2.93
C PHE A 84 -7.51 -9.06 2.21
N ASP A 85 -8.50 -8.33 2.69
CA ASP A 85 -8.84 -7.01 2.14
C ASP A 85 -7.93 -5.93 2.72
N VAL A 86 -7.19 -5.24 1.85
CA VAL A 86 -6.27 -4.17 2.20
C VAL A 86 -6.84 -2.84 1.71
N THR A 87 -6.96 -1.86 2.62
CA THR A 87 -7.49 -0.54 2.26
C THR A 87 -6.63 0.62 2.74
N LEU A 88 -6.48 1.63 1.89
CA LEU A 88 -6.11 2.98 2.28
C LEU A 88 -7.37 3.84 2.34
N SER A 89 -7.49 4.69 3.36
CA SER A 89 -8.72 5.49 3.54
C SER A 89 -8.97 6.50 2.40
N ASN A 90 -7.91 6.96 1.74
CA ASN A 90 -7.94 8.01 0.71
C ASN A 90 -6.91 7.68 -0.38
N PRO A 91 -7.13 8.14 -1.63
CA PRO A 91 -6.14 7.99 -2.69
C PRO A 91 -4.90 8.83 -2.40
N VAL A 92 -3.77 8.40 -2.94
CA VAL A 92 -2.48 9.10 -2.85
C VAL A 92 -1.87 9.29 -4.23
N GLN A 93 -0.98 10.28 -4.34
CA GLN A 93 -0.32 10.52 -5.61
C GLN A 93 0.75 9.46 -5.92
N GLY A 94 0.77 9.03 -7.19
CA GLY A 94 1.73 8.04 -7.70
C GLY A 94 1.38 6.60 -7.31
N ASN A 95 2.36 5.72 -7.39
CA ASN A 95 2.22 4.32 -6.97
C ASN A 95 2.63 4.17 -5.50
N VAL A 96 1.96 3.27 -4.79
CA VAL A 96 2.27 2.91 -3.40
C VAL A 96 2.97 1.56 -3.37
N SER A 97 4.08 1.49 -2.61
CA SER A 97 4.80 0.25 -2.34
C SER A 97 4.39 -0.30 -0.97
N TYR A 98 3.89 -1.53 -0.95
CA TYR A 98 3.54 -2.28 0.25
C TYR A 98 4.52 -3.44 0.42
N THR A 99 4.98 -3.65 1.64
CA THR A 99 5.69 -4.86 2.04
C THR A 99 4.69 -5.79 2.72
N LEU A 100 4.54 -6.99 2.17
CA LEU A 100 3.66 -8.03 2.68
C LEU A 100 4.51 -9.12 3.34
N THR A 101 4.17 -9.51 4.56
CA THR A 101 4.89 -10.54 5.31
C THR A 101 3.89 -11.58 5.81
N LEU A 102 4.08 -12.83 5.39
CA LEU A 102 3.32 -13.97 5.90
C LEU A 102 4.09 -14.62 7.06
N THR A 103 3.39 -14.97 8.14
CA THR A 103 3.98 -15.66 9.29
C THR A 103 2.95 -16.61 9.89
N GLY A 104 3.34 -17.85 10.18
CA GLY A 104 2.51 -18.77 10.95
C GLY A 104 2.11 -18.19 12.31
N SER A 105 0.89 -18.48 12.76
CA SER A 105 0.32 -17.90 13.98
C SER A 105 -0.62 -18.87 14.69
N GLY A 106 -1.04 -18.52 15.91
CA GLY A 106 -1.90 -19.40 16.72
C GLY A 106 -1.17 -20.54 17.42
N ASN A 107 -1.92 -21.57 17.82
CA ASN A 107 -1.40 -22.71 18.57
C ASN A 107 -0.80 -23.80 17.67
N ASN A 108 -1.28 -23.89 16.43
CA ASN A 108 -0.74 -24.72 15.36
C ASN A 108 -0.42 -23.77 14.19
N PRO A 109 0.83 -23.29 14.06
CA PRO A 109 1.16 -22.28 13.07
C PRO A 109 1.44 -22.92 11.69
N ALA A 110 0.84 -22.36 10.66
CA ALA A 110 1.12 -22.76 9.28
C ALA A 110 2.58 -22.44 8.94
N THR A 111 3.24 -23.34 8.23
CA THR A 111 4.54 -23.13 7.62
C THR A 111 4.37 -22.68 6.17
N ILE A 112 5.06 -21.60 5.81
CA ILE A 112 4.92 -21.02 4.46
C ILE A 112 5.42 -21.96 3.36
N ALA A 113 6.31 -22.90 3.68
CA ALA A 113 6.89 -23.80 2.69
C ALA A 113 5.97 -24.99 2.36
N ASP A 114 5.16 -25.42 3.30
CA ASP A 114 4.30 -26.60 3.15
C ASP A 114 2.85 -26.18 2.86
N ASP A 115 2.34 -25.15 3.55
CA ASP A 115 0.89 -24.84 3.55
C ASP A 115 0.49 -23.74 2.56
N ILE A 116 1.44 -23.01 1.97
CA ILE A 116 1.17 -21.85 1.10
C ILE A 116 1.78 -22.06 -0.29
N ASP A 117 0.92 -22.09 -1.32
CA ASP A 117 1.33 -22.28 -2.72
C ASP A 117 1.60 -20.96 -3.46
N GLY A 118 0.98 -19.86 -3.02
CA GLY A 118 1.16 -18.58 -3.71
C GLY A 118 0.48 -17.38 -3.09
N VAL A 119 0.86 -16.21 -3.61
CA VAL A 119 0.25 -14.92 -3.26
C VAL A 119 -0.07 -14.16 -4.54
N THR A 120 -1.27 -13.61 -4.66
CA THR A 120 -1.68 -12.76 -5.79
C THR A 120 -2.44 -11.52 -5.31
N LEU A 121 -2.55 -10.53 -6.20
CA LEU A 121 -3.28 -9.28 -5.94
C LEU A 121 -4.43 -9.14 -6.92
N VAL A 122 -5.62 -8.84 -6.40
CA VAL A 122 -6.83 -8.64 -7.20
C VAL A 122 -7.63 -7.43 -6.72
N ASP A 123 -8.48 -6.88 -7.58
CA ASP A 123 -9.48 -5.91 -7.19
C ASP A 123 -10.64 -6.57 -6.42
N SER A 124 -11.59 -5.76 -5.95
CA SER A 124 -12.78 -6.23 -5.23
C SER A 124 -13.75 -7.09 -6.07
N GLN A 125 -13.46 -7.31 -7.35
CA GLN A 125 -14.18 -8.22 -8.24
C GLN A 125 -13.35 -9.47 -8.57
N GLY A 126 -12.15 -9.62 -8.00
CA GLY A 126 -11.25 -10.74 -8.26
C GLY A 126 -10.44 -10.61 -9.55
N ASN A 127 -10.42 -9.43 -10.20
CA ASN A 127 -9.65 -9.23 -11.44
C ASN A 127 -8.24 -8.69 -11.16
N PRO A 128 -7.27 -8.93 -12.06
CA PRO A 128 -5.95 -8.32 -11.96
C PRO A 128 -6.03 -6.79 -11.98
N ILE A 129 -5.30 -6.16 -11.06
CA ILE A 129 -5.25 -4.69 -10.95
C ILE A 129 -4.29 -4.15 -12.03
N THR A 130 -4.79 -3.29 -12.90
CA THR A 130 -3.97 -2.68 -13.96
C THR A 130 -2.86 -1.81 -13.37
N GLY A 131 -1.61 -2.09 -13.73
CA GLY A 131 -0.45 -1.33 -13.26
C GLY A 131 0.07 -1.76 -11.88
N ALA A 132 -0.59 -2.71 -11.22
CA ALA A 132 -0.05 -3.32 -10.01
C ALA A 132 1.01 -4.39 -10.35
N THR A 133 1.96 -4.58 -9.44
CA THR A 133 2.96 -5.66 -9.52
C THR A 133 3.14 -6.29 -8.15
N LEU A 134 3.44 -7.59 -8.13
CA LEU A 134 3.82 -8.31 -6.92
C LEU A 134 5.13 -9.03 -7.19
N THR A 135 6.12 -8.82 -6.33
CA THR A 135 7.45 -9.42 -6.47
C THR A 135 7.83 -10.13 -5.16
N PRO A 136 8.10 -11.43 -5.16
CA PRO A 136 8.65 -12.11 -4.00
C PRO A 136 10.09 -11.66 -3.74
N ASN A 137 10.42 -11.44 -2.48
CA ASN A 137 11.75 -11.06 -2.02
C ASN A 137 12.53 -12.28 -1.53
N GLN A 138 13.87 -12.18 -1.48
CA GLN A 138 14.72 -13.29 -1.03
C GLN A 138 14.60 -13.60 0.48
N ASP A 139 14.00 -12.70 1.25
CA ASP A 139 13.80 -12.83 2.69
C ASP A 139 12.43 -13.43 3.07
N GLY A 140 11.67 -13.92 2.08
CA GLY A 140 10.34 -14.51 2.29
C GLY A 140 9.19 -13.50 2.39
N THR A 141 9.46 -12.20 2.22
CA THR A 141 8.43 -11.17 2.10
C THR A 141 8.04 -10.94 0.63
N TYR A 142 6.99 -10.14 0.39
CA TYR A 142 6.60 -9.70 -0.95
C TYR A 142 6.58 -8.18 -1.04
N THR A 143 7.00 -7.64 -2.17
CA THR A 143 6.85 -6.22 -2.51
C THR A 143 5.69 -6.08 -3.50
N ALA A 144 4.59 -5.48 -3.05
CA ALA A 144 3.47 -5.10 -3.89
C ALA A 144 3.58 -3.62 -4.27
N THR A 145 3.47 -3.28 -5.55
CA THR A 145 3.30 -1.90 -6.02
C THR A 145 1.91 -1.77 -6.59
N VAL A 146 1.10 -0.83 -6.10
CA VAL A 146 -0.29 -0.61 -6.52
C VAL A 146 -0.49 0.87 -6.88
N PRO A 147 -1.22 1.22 -7.95
CA PRO A 147 -1.54 2.62 -8.25
C PRO A 147 -2.27 3.29 -7.07
N GLY A 148 -1.85 4.50 -6.68
CA GLY A 148 -2.36 5.20 -5.50
C GLY A 148 -3.82 5.65 -5.60
N ASN A 149 -4.41 5.62 -6.80
CA ASN A 149 -5.85 5.81 -7.01
C ASN A 149 -6.67 4.54 -6.73
N VAL A 150 -6.02 3.38 -6.50
CA VAL A 150 -6.65 2.14 -6.04
C VAL A 150 -6.53 2.09 -4.53
N THR A 151 -7.60 2.47 -3.85
CA THR A 151 -7.64 2.56 -2.38
C THR A 151 -8.05 1.25 -1.70
N ALA A 152 -8.51 0.26 -2.46
CA ALA A 152 -8.89 -1.04 -1.94
C ALA A 152 -8.48 -2.14 -2.93
N PHE A 153 -7.87 -3.19 -2.41
CA PHE A 153 -7.50 -4.40 -3.14
C PHE A 153 -7.50 -5.59 -2.19
N SER A 154 -7.48 -6.79 -2.75
CA SER A 154 -7.38 -8.02 -1.96
C SER A 154 -6.05 -8.72 -2.25
N VAL A 155 -5.44 -9.24 -1.18
CA VAL A 155 -4.32 -10.17 -1.25
C VAL A 155 -4.90 -11.57 -1.12
N LEU A 156 -4.80 -12.36 -2.17
CA LEU A 156 -5.17 -13.77 -2.14
C LEU A 156 -3.94 -14.58 -1.78
N VAL A 157 -4.05 -15.39 -0.73
CA VAL A 157 -3.01 -16.33 -0.31
C VAL A 157 -3.56 -17.73 -0.55
N SER A 158 -3.04 -18.42 -1.55
CA SER A 158 -3.48 -19.77 -1.93
C SER A 158 -2.87 -20.79 -0.97
N THR A 159 -3.72 -21.61 -0.35
CA THR A 159 -3.27 -22.70 0.53
C THR A 159 -3.00 -23.97 -0.29
N THR A 160 -2.11 -24.81 0.22
CA THR A 160 -1.86 -26.15 -0.33
C THR A 160 -3.00 -27.09 0.09
N ASP A 161 -3.38 -28.01 -0.80
CA ASP A 161 -4.25 -29.16 -0.50
C ASP A 161 -3.38 -30.41 -0.59
N ASP A 162 -3.42 -31.25 0.43
CA ASP A 162 -2.70 -32.52 0.38
C ASP A 162 -3.52 -33.73 0.88
N THR A 163 -2.89 -34.69 1.53
CA THR A 163 -3.54 -35.93 2.00
C THR A 163 -3.11 -36.31 3.42
N LEU A 164 -2.31 -35.47 4.07
CA LEU A 164 -1.85 -35.62 5.42
C LEU A 164 -2.82 -34.90 6.35
N PHE A 165 -3.06 -35.48 7.52
CA PHE A 165 -3.82 -34.82 8.57
C PHE A 165 -2.88 -33.95 9.42
N GLU A 166 -3.11 -32.65 9.49
CA GLU A 166 -2.23 -31.68 10.18
C GLU A 166 -2.90 -30.88 11.32
N ASP A 167 -4.19 -31.12 11.60
CA ASP A 167 -5.07 -30.26 12.41
C ASP A 167 -5.29 -28.88 11.74
N ASN A 168 -6.05 -27.95 12.34
CA ASN A 168 -6.20 -26.61 11.76
C ASN A 168 -4.98 -25.73 12.07
N GLU A 169 -4.37 -25.10 11.05
CA GLU A 169 -3.28 -24.14 11.21
C GLU A 169 -3.72 -22.67 11.19
N GLY A 170 -2.92 -21.77 11.76
CA GLY A 170 -3.10 -20.32 11.64
C GLY A 170 -1.93 -19.63 10.94
N PHE A 171 -2.23 -18.53 10.23
CA PHE A 171 -1.21 -17.59 9.77
C PHE A 171 -1.68 -16.14 9.80
N THR A 172 -0.74 -15.22 9.69
CA THR A 172 -0.94 -13.76 9.73
C THR A 172 -0.31 -13.13 8.50
N LEU A 173 -1.05 -12.22 7.86
CA LEU A 173 -0.53 -11.28 6.87
C LEU A 173 -0.30 -9.93 7.55
N ALA A 174 0.96 -9.53 7.68
CA ALA A 174 1.33 -8.18 8.08
C ALA A 174 1.64 -7.33 6.84
N VAL A 175 1.07 -6.12 6.78
CA VAL A 175 1.26 -5.17 5.68
C VAL A 175 1.85 -3.89 6.22
N THR A 176 2.91 -3.40 5.58
CA THR A 176 3.50 -2.09 5.87
C THR A 176 3.66 -1.28 4.60
N THR A 177 3.54 0.05 4.71
CA THR A 177 3.79 0.98 3.61
C THR A 177 4.24 2.33 4.15
N THR A 178 4.73 3.21 3.28
CA THR A 178 5.01 4.61 3.61
C THR A 178 4.28 5.50 2.62
N VAL A 179 3.38 6.34 3.12
CA VAL A 179 2.62 7.33 2.34
C VAL A 179 2.81 8.70 2.96
N VAL A 180 3.05 9.72 2.13
CA VAL A 180 3.25 11.11 2.58
C VAL A 180 4.30 11.23 3.70
N GLY A 181 5.37 10.43 3.60
CA GLY A 181 6.46 10.39 4.60
C GLY A 181 6.12 9.70 5.93
N GLN A 182 4.92 9.13 6.09
CA GLN A 182 4.51 8.41 7.29
C GLN A 182 4.43 6.90 7.03
N GLN A 183 5.04 6.11 7.92
CA GLN A 183 4.93 4.65 7.89
C GLN A 183 3.58 4.22 8.46
N LEU A 184 2.87 3.38 7.72
CA LEU A 184 1.62 2.74 8.11
C LEU A 184 1.83 1.24 8.21
N SER A 185 1.09 0.60 9.11
CA SER A 185 1.12 -0.85 9.29
C SER A 185 -0.20 -1.36 9.83
N ASP A 186 -0.65 -2.50 9.34
CA ASP A 186 -1.74 -3.27 9.93
C ASP A 186 -1.56 -4.76 9.60
N ASN A 187 -2.36 -5.63 10.21
CA ASN A 187 -2.29 -7.08 9.98
C ASN A 187 -3.67 -7.74 10.06
N GLY A 188 -3.82 -8.85 9.34
CA GLY A 188 -4.98 -9.73 9.41
C GLY A 188 -4.55 -11.18 9.61
N THR A 189 -5.47 -12.02 10.06
CA THR A 189 -5.27 -13.43 10.37
C THR A 189 -6.14 -14.36 9.53
N ALA A 190 -5.68 -15.59 9.36
CA ALA A 190 -6.39 -16.68 8.72
C ALA A 190 -6.19 -17.99 9.48
N THR A 191 -7.16 -18.90 9.36
CA THR A 191 -7.09 -20.28 9.80
C THR A 191 -7.33 -21.20 8.62
N ILE A 192 -6.43 -22.14 8.40
CA ILE A 192 -6.56 -23.21 7.42
C ILE A 192 -7.32 -24.36 8.10
N THR A 193 -8.33 -24.90 7.44
CA THR A 193 -9.06 -26.09 7.88
C THR A 193 -8.60 -27.31 7.10
N ASP A 194 -8.03 -28.26 7.83
CA ASP A 194 -7.66 -29.58 7.37
C ASP A 194 -8.92 -30.39 6.98
N GLY A 195 -8.89 -30.96 5.77
CA GLY A 195 -10.00 -31.70 5.19
C GLY A 195 -10.01 -33.19 5.56
N GLU A 196 -8.90 -33.65 6.13
CA GLU A 196 -8.55 -35.04 6.32
C GLU A 196 -9.24 -35.62 7.56
N ALA A 197 -9.56 -36.91 7.49
CA ALA A 197 -10.16 -37.57 8.62
C ALA A 197 -9.13 -37.76 9.74
N THR A 198 -9.43 -37.23 10.93
CA THR A 198 -8.67 -37.48 12.16
C THR A 198 -8.26 -38.96 12.28
N PRO A 199 -6.95 -39.28 12.38
CA PRO A 199 -6.49 -40.65 12.46
C PRO A 199 -7.05 -41.39 13.67
N THR A 200 -7.66 -42.57 13.45
CA THR A 200 -8.20 -43.40 14.54
C THR A 200 -7.24 -44.51 14.95
N LEU A 201 -7.01 -44.68 16.25
CA LEU A 201 -6.32 -45.85 16.80
C LEU A 201 -7.35 -46.88 17.30
N THR A 202 -7.28 -48.11 16.76
CA THR A 202 -8.07 -49.24 17.27
C THR A 202 -7.15 -50.36 17.73
N VAL A 203 -7.38 -50.90 18.93
CA VAL A 203 -6.76 -52.13 19.39
C VAL A 203 -7.67 -53.29 19.01
N GLY A 204 -7.13 -54.28 18.28
CA GLY A 204 -7.84 -55.53 18.00
C GLY A 204 -8.00 -56.35 19.28
N ASP A 205 -9.07 -57.16 19.35
CA ASP A 205 -9.31 -58.02 20.51
C ASP A 205 -8.12 -58.97 20.72
N ALA A 206 -7.77 -59.22 21.99
CA ALA A 206 -6.71 -60.17 22.30
C ALA A 206 -7.20 -61.57 21.92
N GLY A 207 -6.61 -62.15 20.87
CA GLY A 207 -6.82 -63.57 20.58
C GLY A 207 -6.55 -64.41 21.82
N THR A 208 -7.27 -65.51 21.99
CA THR A 208 -7.06 -66.43 23.11
C THR A 208 -5.62 -66.94 23.09
N VAL A 209 -4.89 -66.74 24.19
CA VAL A 209 -3.56 -67.31 24.42
C VAL A 209 -3.75 -68.66 25.11
N ASP A 210 -3.29 -69.75 24.50
CA ASP A 210 -3.21 -71.07 25.14
C ASP A 210 -1.89 -71.15 25.94
N GLU A 211 -1.93 -71.81 27.09
CA GLU A 211 -0.82 -71.86 28.07
C GLU A 211 0.39 -72.71 27.62
#